data_AF-A0A0E3LB16-F1
#
_entry.id   AF-A0A0E3LB16-F1
#
_cell.length_a   1.000
_cell.length_b   1.000
_cell.length_c   1.000
_cell.angle_alpha   90.00
_cell.angle_beta   90.00
_cell.angle_gamma   90.00
#
_symmetry.space_group_name_H-M   'P 1'
#
loop_
_entity.id
_entity.type
_entity.pdbx_description
1 polymer ?
#
loop_
_entity_poly.entity_id
_entity_poly.type
_entity_poly.pdbx_seq_one_letter_code
_entity_poly.pdbx_strand_id
1 'polypeptide(L)'
;MQAGKVMQDGSIKRKGNRRLPCRIRKNPIINAGCKAKNRHFDRTEKNRCKNRCRDRKEKFGKVVNILPLTAGICLLITLFCGLMIPPALAQSPENNGYVADKPLEVYSHDTVQGDLIYTVGDSYYSGKVYPGDVYSVIHNVNLPEGATVKFARLYVYWTWSAEGITGRYPEMNLSFNGESLEPEREYSDRKGWGIYDYPTGTWAYDVSTYVPGSGTFKTDIENIGSGTPYVCFDGVGLLIVYTDPNGKYMEYWIGEGAEELNSQMDENGNPLYYASPNQTICEMLRPTLQFPVRSATLWTIIQSGNWEDNILLVNGNEFPGICNGKPYPDLDIDTREVKDYLKSGENSILFQAVGDYAVPSGSFLVVEKDSLTEEAQVDSQAEDVQASLEETSENPGTSDIENSGDETSGDKTENTPGFEFISTLVIITGGKLAAGHRKQKTRK
;
A
#
# COMPACT_ATOMS: atom_id res chain seq x y z
N MET A 1 0.15 -17.18 69.02
CA MET A 1 0.55 -18.47 69.63
C MET A 1 1.43 -19.19 68.61
N GLN A 2 2.65 -19.58 69.00
CA GLN A 2 3.74 -20.23 68.23
C GLN A 2 4.32 -19.43 67.03
N ALA A 3 5.47 -18.76 67.13
CA ALA A 3 6.86 -19.23 67.37
C ALA A 3 7.47 -19.96 66.15
N GLY A 4 8.25 -19.24 65.33
CA GLY A 4 9.72 -19.44 65.21
C GLY A 4 10.01 -20.04 63.81
N LYS A 5 11.06 -19.74 63.05
CA LYS A 5 12.49 -19.46 63.33
C LYS A 5 13.09 -19.10 61.94
N VAL A 6 13.61 -17.89 61.69
CA VAL A 6 15.01 -17.44 61.87
C VAL A 6 16.07 -18.14 60.99
N MET A 7 16.60 -17.34 60.05
CA MET A 7 18.00 -17.14 59.57
C MET A 7 18.85 -18.28 58.95
N GLN A 8 19.47 -17.99 57.79
CA GLN A 8 20.89 -17.57 57.57
C GLN A 8 21.24 -17.71 56.06
N ASP A 9 21.48 -16.63 55.31
CA ASP A 9 22.78 -15.99 54.97
C ASP A 9 24.04 -16.88 54.95
N GLY A 10 24.82 -16.76 53.87
CA GLY A 10 26.05 -17.53 53.63
C GLY A 10 26.71 -17.23 52.27
N SER A 11 27.20 -16.01 52.10
CA SER A 11 28.11 -15.57 51.03
C SER A 11 29.54 -16.19 51.17
N ILE A 12 30.32 -16.18 50.06
CA ILE A 12 31.75 -15.75 49.96
C ILE A 12 32.74 -16.66 49.14
N LYS A 13 33.27 -16.03 48.06
CA LYS A 13 34.63 -16.02 47.40
C LYS A 13 35.18 -17.12 46.44
N ARG A 14 35.28 -16.68 45.16
CA ARG A 14 36.47 -16.40 44.28
C ARG A 14 37.81 -17.16 44.46
N LYS A 15 38.35 -17.65 43.33
CA LYS A 15 39.74 -17.57 42.78
C LYS A 15 39.75 -18.32 41.42
N GLY A 16 40.44 -17.98 40.32
CA GLY A 16 41.45 -16.99 39.97
C GLY A 16 42.35 -17.55 38.85
N ASN A 17 42.30 -16.94 37.65
CA ASN A 17 43.38 -16.66 36.67
C ASN A 17 44.33 -17.73 36.04
N ARG A 18 44.41 -17.65 34.68
CA ARG A 18 45.60 -17.48 33.78
C ARG A 18 46.19 -18.65 32.93
N ARG A 19 46.20 -18.38 31.61
CA ARG A 19 47.29 -18.46 30.57
C ARG A 19 47.53 -19.75 29.70
N LEU A 20 47.35 -19.53 28.38
CA LEU A 20 47.92 -20.05 27.09
C LEU A 20 49.33 -20.72 27.11
N PRO A 21 49.92 -21.37 26.04
CA PRO A 21 49.70 -21.25 24.56
C PRO A 21 49.99 -22.47 23.58
N CYS A 22 49.61 -22.32 22.29
CA CYS A 22 50.29 -22.64 20.98
C CYS A 22 50.97 -24.01 20.64
N ARG A 23 50.69 -24.62 19.45
CA ARG A 23 51.63 -24.79 18.29
C ARG A 23 51.15 -25.72 17.12
N ILE A 24 51.71 -25.41 15.94
CA ILE A 24 51.63 -26.03 14.59
C ILE A 24 52.56 -27.26 14.43
N ARG A 25 52.24 -28.28 13.60
CA ARG A 25 53.09 -28.89 12.51
C ARG A 25 52.62 -30.26 11.91
N LYS A 26 52.61 -30.31 10.56
CA LYS A 26 53.18 -31.26 9.54
C LYS A 26 52.80 -32.78 9.46
N ASN A 27 52.41 -33.18 8.23
CA ASN A 27 52.51 -34.46 7.45
C ASN A 27 53.76 -35.36 7.70
N PRO A 28 53.98 -36.56 7.07
CA PRO A 28 53.13 -37.53 6.30
C PRO A 28 53.37 -39.03 6.69
N ILE A 29 52.70 -40.01 6.02
CA ILE A 29 53.18 -41.41 5.90
C ILE A 29 53.09 -41.90 4.45
N ILE A 30 54.19 -42.52 3.98
CA ILE A 30 54.42 -43.20 2.70
C ILE A 30 54.56 -44.71 2.97
N ASN A 31 54.04 -45.58 2.08
CA ASN A 31 54.57 -46.88 1.61
C ASN A 31 53.42 -47.75 1.04
N ALA A 32 53.54 -48.62 0.04
CA ALA A 32 54.65 -49.14 -0.74
C ALA A 32 54.13 -49.62 -2.11
N GLY A 33 55.02 -49.71 -3.10
CA GLY A 33 54.71 -50.25 -4.42
C GLY A 33 54.85 -51.77 -4.52
N CYS A 34 54.20 -52.35 -5.54
CA CYS A 34 54.62 -53.57 -6.19
C CYS A 34 54.59 -53.38 -7.71
N LYS A 35 55.70 -53.75 -8.35
CA LYS A 35 55.98 -53.68 -9.80
C LYS A 35 55.92 -55.09 -10.40
N ALA A 36 55.73 -55.10 -11.73
CA ALA A 36 56.14 -56.10 -12.73
C ALA A 36 55.15 -57.24 -13.03
N LYS A 37 54.94 -57.74 -14.27
CA LYS A 37 55.13 -57.31 -15.69
C LYS A 37 54.75 -58.54 -16.55
N ASN A 38 54.45 -58.30 -17.85
CA ASN A 38 54.38 -59.23 -19.01
C ASN A 38 53.05 -59.98 -19.23
N ARG A 39 52.47 -60.15 -20.43
CA ARG A 39 52.60 -59.75 -21.87
C ARG A 39 51.18 -60.05 -22.46
N HIS A 40 50.60 -59.44 -23.51
CA HIS A 40 50.96 -59.48 -24.94
C HIS A 40 49.92 -58.64 -25.75
N PHE A 41 50.39 -57.99 -26.83
CA PHE A 41 49.70 -57.43 -28.00
C PHE A 41 48.49 -58.27 -28.51
N ASP A 42 47.44 -57.79 -29.18
CA ASP A 42 47.36 -56.86 -30.34
C ASP A 42 45.89 -56.50 -30.67
N ARG A 43 45.70 -55.46 -31.49
CA ARG A 43 44.49 -55.12 -32.29
C ARG A 43 43.19 -54.80 -31.54
N THR A 44 42.93 -53.52 -31.28
CA THR A 44 41.63 -52.85 -31.59
C THR A 44 41.59 -51.34 -31.33
N GLU A 45 42.71 -50.59 -31.41
CA GLU A 45 42.68 -49.12 -31.32
C GLU A 45 43.26 -48.42 -32.56
N LYS A 46 42.77 -48.81 -33.75
CA LYS A 46 43.10 -48.09 -35.00
C LYS A 46 41.90 -47.75 -35.89
N ASN A 47 40.67 -48.03 -35.44
CA ASN A 47 39.44 -47.85 -36.26
C ASN A 47 38.38 -46.91 -35.67
N ARG A 48 38.66 -46.17 -34.58
CA ARG A 48 37.69 -45.21 -34.02
C ARG A 48 38.06 -43.73 -34.17
N CYS A 49 39.14 -43.43 -34.89
CA CYS A 49 39.58 -42.05 -35.23
C CYS A 49 39.65 -41.77 -36.74
N LYS A 50 38.89 -42.51 -37.57
CA LYS A 50 38.76 -42.28 -39.03
C LYS A 50 37.38 -41.83 -39.51
N ASN A 51 36.38 -41.77 -38.63
CA ASN A 51 35.00 -41.39 -38.98
C ASN A 51 34.58 -39.98 -38.50
N ARG A 52 35.54 -39.08 -38.22
CA ARG A 52 35.26 -37.66 -37.89
C ARG A 52 35.92 -36.64 -38.83
N CYS A 53 36.45 -37.08 -39.97
CA CYS A 53 37.12 -36.20 -40.93
C CYS A 53 36.66 -36.42 -42.39
N ARG A 54 35.44 -36.92 -42.60
CA ARG A 54 34.88 -37.16 -43.94
C ARG A 54 33.47 -36.60 -44.19
N ASP A 55 32.88 -35.87 -43.24
CA ASP A 55 31.59 -35.16 -43.41
C ASP A 55 31.73 -33.63 -43.51
N ARG A 56 32.95 -33.12 -43.73
CA ARG A 56 33.23 -31.68 -43.95
C ARG A 56 33.59 -31.31 -45.39
N LYS A 57 33.39 -32.22 -46.36
CA LYS A 57 33.73 -31.99 -47.78
C LYS A 57 32.57 -32.11 -48.78
N GLU A 58 31.32 -32.09 -48.30
CA GLU A 58 30.12 -32.14 -49.17
C GLU A 58 29.06 -31.07 -48.86
N LYS A 59 29.49 -29.89 -48.40
CA LYS A 59 28.65 -28.66 -48.37
C LYS A 59 29.40 -27.39 -48.80
N PHE A 60 30.36 -27.52 -49.71
CA PHE A 60 31.07 -26.39 -50.34
C PHE A 60 31.10 -26.54 -51.86
N GLY A 61 29.92 -26.56 -52.45
CA GLY A 61 29.75 -26.66 -53.90
C GLY A 61 28.31 -26.38 -54.31
N LYS A 62 27.82 -25.18 -54.00
CA LYS A 62 26.60 -24.54 -54.55
C LYS A 62 26.44 -23.13 -53.94
N VAL A 63 27.41 -22.25 -54.17
CA VAL A 63 27.25 -20.81 -54.00
C VAL A 63 27.95 -20.13 -55.16
N VAL A 64 27.29 -20.08 -56.30
CA VAL A 64 27.61 -19.18 -57.41
C VAL A 64 26.27 -18.71 -57.98
N ASN A 65 26.12 -17.38 -58.06
CA ASN A 65 25.09 -16.61 -58.76
C ASN A 65 23.72 -16.40 -58.08
N ILE A 66 23.63 -15.43 -57.14
CA ILE A 66 22.53 -14.43 -57.12
C ILE A 66 23.09 -13.10 -56.56
N LEU A 67 23.62 -12.25 -57.43
CA LEU A 67 23.78 -10.80 -57.24
C LEU A 67 23.52 -10.22 -58.63
N PRO A 68 22.34 -9.61 -58.85
CA PRO A 68 22.17 -8.21 -58.48
C PRO A 68 20.76 -7.91 -57.95
N LEU A 69 20.61 -7.77 -56.62
CA LEU A 69 19.37 -7.23 -56.03
C LEU A 69 19.66 -6.43 -54.75
N THR A 70 20.78 -5.70 -54.72
CA THR A 70 21.22 -4.95 -53.52
C THR A 70 21.31 -3.44 -53.74
N ALA A 71 21.10 -2.95 -54.96
CA ALA A 71 21.12 -1.50 -55.26
C ALA A 71 19.74 -0.83 -55.17
N GLY A 72 18.64 -1.57 -55.31
CA GLY A 72 17.27 -1.02 -55.27
C GLY A 72 16.66 -0.89 -53.86
N ILE A 73 17.18 -1.64 -52.87
CA ILE A 73 16.64 -1.67 -51.51
C ILE A 73 17.23 -0.54 -50.64
N CYS A 74 18.46 -0.09 -50.93
CA CYS A 74 19.10 1.00 -50.17
C CYS A 74 18.42 2.37 -50.38
N LEU A 75 17.71 2.58 -51.50
CA LEU A 75 17.00 3.84 -51.78
C LEU A 75 15.62 3.94 -51.11
N LEU A 76 15.00 2.80 -50.74
CA LEU A 76 13.73 2.77 -50.01
C LEU A 76 13.92 2.99 -48.51
N ILE A 77 15.06 2.57 -47.94
CA ILE A 77 15.38 2.78 -46.52
C ILE A 77 15.67 4.27 -46.25
N THR A 78 16.32 4.97 -47.18
CA THR A 78 16.57 6.42 -47.06
C THR A 78 15.31 7.28 -47.19
N LEU A 79 14.27 6.79 -47.88
CA LEU A 79 12.99 7.50 -47.99
C LEU A 79 12.10 7.28 -46.74
N PHE A 80 12.27 6.16 -46.03
CA PHE A 80 11.54 5.86 -44.80
C PHE A 80 12.20 6.46 -43.54
N CYS A 81 13.51 6.75 -43.58
CA CYS A 81 14.21 7.43 -42.48
C CYS A 81 13.91 8.94 -42.36
N GLY A 82 13.19 9.54 -43.31
CA GLY A 82 12.81 10.96 -43.30
C GLY A 82 11.53 11.28 -42.50
N LEU A 83 10.87 10.28 -41.92
CA LEU A 83 9.66 10.42 -41.11
C LEU A 83 9.90 10.06 -39.62
N MET A 84 11.14 10.18 -39.15
CA MET A 84 11.39 10.25 -37.72
C MET A 84 11.03 11.67 -37.28
N ILE A 85 9.73 11.88 -37.04
CA ILE A 85 9.24 12.98 -36.21
C ILE A 85 10.14 12.95 -34.96
N PRO A 86 10.83 14.06 -34.59
CA PRO A 86 11.53 14.09 -33.32
C PRO A 86 10.55 13.64 -32.25
N PRO A 87 10.94 12.86 -31.23
CA PRO A 87 10.02 12.49 -30.17
C PRO A 87 9.39 13.80 -29.70
N ALA A 88 8.12 13.98 -30.04
CA ALA A 88 7.33 15.06 -29.49
C ALA A 88 7.57 14.92 -28.00
N LEU A 89 8.00 16.01 -27.36
CA LEU A 89 7.96 16.13 -25.90
C LEU A 89 6.68 15.43 -25.48
N ALA A 90 6.79 14.25 -24.87
CA ALA A 90 5.63 13.44 -24.57
C ALA A 90 4.75 14.37 -23.74
N GLN A 91 3.62 14.79 -24.31
CA GLN A 91 2.73 15.70 -23.62
C GLN A 91 2.33 14.97 -22.35
N SER A 92 2.43 15.67 -21.21
CA SER A 92 1.95 15.13 -19.95
C SER A 92 0.52 14.62 -20.16
N PRO A 93 0.17 13.44 -19.63
CA PRO A 93 -1.17 12.92 -19.79
C PRO A 93 -2.19 13.92 -19.24
N GLU A 94 -3.36 14.01 -19.86
CA GLU A 94 -4.43 14.94 -19.46
C GLU A 94 -4.90 14.66 -18.03
N ASN A 95 -4.84 13.40 -17.60
CA ASN A 95 -5.06 12.98 -16.22
C ASN A 95 -3.82 12.24 -15.71
N ASN A 96 -3.37 12.55 -14.50
CA ASN A 96 -2.25 11.87 -13.84
C ASN A 96 -2.55 11.73 -12.35
N GLY A 97 -3.06 10.56 -11.94
CA GLY A 97 -3.32 10.26 -10.53
C GLY A 97 -2.06 10.33 -9.66
N TYR A 98 -0.86 10.29 -10.25
CA TYR A 98 0.38 10.53 -9.50
C TYR A 98 0.58 11.94 -8.98
N VAL A 99 -0.25 12.91 -9.39
CA VAL A 99 -0.28 14.25 -8.82
C VAL A 99 -1.31 14.25 -7.71
N ALA A 100 -0.94 14.80 -6.55
CA ALA A 100 -1.80 14.86 -5.38
C ALA A 100 -3.14 15.55 -5.72
N ASP A 101 -4.24 14.79 -5.77
CA ASP A 101 -5.56 15.32 -6.11
C ASP A 101 -6.73 14.81 -5.24
N LYS A 102 -6.52 13.79 -4.39
CA LYS A 102 -7.47 13.34 -3.37
C LYS A 102 -6.88 13.47 -1.97
N PRO A 103 -7.14 14.60 -1.27
CA PRO A 103 -6.78 14.71 0.13
C PRO A 103 -7.50 13.63 0.95
N LEU A 104 -6.92 13.24 2.09
CA LEU A 104 -7.59 12.31 2.99
C LEU A 104 -8.84 12.98 3.59
N GLU A 105 -9.88 12.18 3.80
CA GLU A 105 -11.14 12.61 4.38
C GLU A 105 -11.17 12.37 5.88
N VAL A 106 -11.65 13.35 6.65
CA VAL A 106 -11.89 13.16 8.08
C VAL A 106 -13.10 12.25 8.25
N TYR A 107 -12.88 11.04 8.77
CA TYR A 107 -13.93 10.10 9.13
C TYR A 107 -14.54 10.44 10.49
N SER A 108 -13.69 10.70 11.48
CA SER A 108 -14.15 10.96 12.84
C SER A 108 -13.27 12.02 13.51
N HIS A 109 -13.94 12.95 14.19
CA HIS A 109 -13.34 13.91 15.10
C HIS A 109 -14.24 14.00 16.33
N ASP A 110 -13.69 13.70 17.49
CA ASP A 110 -14.42 13.79 18.75
C ASP A 110 -13.45 13.93 19.92
N THR A 111 -14.00 14.13 21.11
CA THR A 111 -13.31 14.05 22.38
C THR A 111 -13.70 12.79 23.15
N VAL A 112 -12.79 12.28 23.98
CA VAL A 112 -13.03 11.11 24.82
C VAL A 112 -12.14 11.15 26.05
N GLN A 113 -12.62 10.61 27.17
CA GLN A 113 -11.74 10.24 28.29
C GLN A 113 -11.31 8.79 28.08
N GLY A 114 -10.07 8.57 27.63
CA GLY A 114 -9.60 7.26 27.21
C GLY A 114 -8.29 7.33 26.43
N ASP A 115 -8.15 6.46 25.44
CA ASP A 115 -7.03 6.46 24.49
C ASP A 115 -7.45 5.85 23.13
N LEU A 116 -6.50 5.80 22.21
CA LEU A 116 -6.60 5.15 20.91
C LEU A 116 -5.45 4.15 20.76
N ILE A 117 -5.75 2.97 20.20
CA ILE A 117 -4.73 2.02 19.75
C ILE A 117 -4.90 1.72 18.26
N TYR A 118 -3.79 1.52 17.58
CA TYR A 118 -3.74 1.06 16.20
C TYR A 118 -2.74 -0.08 16.07
N THR A 119 -3.13 -1.16 15.41
CA THR A 119 -2.28 -2.34 15.20
C THR A 119 -2.54 -2.96 13.85
N VAL A 120 -1.48 -3.46 13.19
CA VAL A 120 -1.61 -4.26 11.97
C VAL A 120 -1.66 -5.77 12.24
N GLY A 121 -1.62 -6.17 13.52
CA GLY A 121 -1.62 -7.59 13.88
C GLY A 121 -0.41 -8.32 13.33
N ASP A 122 -0.64 -9.48 12.71
CA ASP A 122 0.35 -10.25 11.96
C ASP A 122 0.29 -10.03 10.44
N SER A 123 -0.30 -8.91 10.00
CA SER A 123 -0.34 -8.52 8.59
C SER A 123 1.05 -8.56 7.94
N TYR A 124 1.05 -8.85 6.64
CA TYR A 124 2.23 -8.84 5.79
C TYR A 124 1.82 -8.51 4.35
N TYR A 125 2.78 -8.12 3.51
CA TYR A 125 2.50 -7.97 2.09
C TYR A 125 2.12 -9.32 1.46
N SER A 126 0.88 -9.45 1.00
CA SER A 126 0.35 -10.75 0.55
C SER A 126 0.97 -11.24 -0.75
N GLY A 127 1.51 -10.33 -1.57
CA GLY A 127 1.67 -10.59 -3.00
C GLY A 127 0.32 -10.86 -3.68
N LYS A 128 0.34 -11.48 -4.86
CA LYS A 128 -0.88 -11.69 -5.65
C LYS A 128 -1.80 -12.73 -5.00
N VAL A 129 -3.02 -12.30 -4.70
CA VAL A 129 -4.15 -13.13 -4.28
C VAL A 129 -5.09 -13.31 -5.47
N TYR A 130 -5.26 -14.55 -5.94
CA TYR A 130 -6.12 -14.87 -7.09
C TYR A 130 -7.53 -15.25 -6.65
N PRO A 131 -8.50 -15.40 -7.57
CA PRO A 131 -9.87 -15.69 -7.19
C PRO A 131 -9.97 -17.02 -6.44
N GLY A 132 -10.65 -17.01 -5.28
CA GLY A 132 -10.77 -18.13 -4.36
C GLY A 132 -9.60 -18.28 -3.36
N ASP A 133 -8.53 -17.51 -3.48
CA ASP A 133 -7.49 -17.41 -2.46
C ASP A 133 -7.93 -16.45 -1.35
N VAL A 134 -7.49 -16.73 -0.12
CA VAL A 134 -7.83 -15.95 1.08
C VAL A 134 -6.56 -15.41 1.73
N TYR A 135 -6.56 -14.10 2.00
CA TYR A 135 -5.57 -13.43 2.85
C TYR A 135 -6.13 -13.28 4.27
N SER A 136 -5.41 -13.79 5.27
CA SER A 136 -5.85 -13.84 6.67
C SER A 136 -4.92 -13.05 7.58
N VAL A 137 -5.50 -12.29 8.51
CA VAL A 137 -4.79 -11.51 9.53
C VAL A 137 -5.39 -11.74 10.90
N ILE A 138 -4.54 -11.82 11.92
CA ILE A 138 -4.89 -11.89 13.34
C ILE A 138 -4.43 -10.62 14.05
N HIS A 139 -5.37 -9.91 14.67
CA HIS A 139 -5.11 -8.79 15.57
C HIS A 139 -5.25 -9.24 17.01
N ASN A 140 -4.20 -9.06 17.82
CA ASN A 140 -4.27 -9.25 19.27
C ASN A 140 -4.37 -7.88 19.94
N VAL A 141 -5.48 -7.67 20.63
CA VAL A 141 -5.84 -6.39 21.26
C VAL A 141 -5.83 -6.53 22.77
N ASN A 142 -5.12 -5.63 23.43
CA ASN A 142 -5.07 -5.53 24.88
C ASN A 142 -5.45 -4.10 25.30
N LEU A 143 -6.66 -3.93 25.82
CA LEU A 143 -7.15 -2.68 26.41
C LEU A 143 -6.92 -2.66 27.92
N PRO A 144 -6.82 -1.47 28.54
CA PRO A 144 -6.80 -1.32 30.00
C PRO A 144 -8.02 -1.96 30.68
N GLU A 145 -7.85 -2.39 31.93
CA GLU A 145 -8.96 -2.92 32.72
C GLU A 145 -10.05 -1.85 32.94
N GLY A 146 -11.30 -2.19 32.67
CA GLY A 146 -12.44 -1.26 32.77
C GLY A 146 -12.60 -0.35 31.55
N ALA A 147 -11.74 -0.47 30.53
CA ALA A 147 -11.93 0.24 29.27
C ALA A 147 -13.16 -0.28 28.51
N THR A 148 -13.87 0.64 27.85
CA THR A 148 -15.02 0.31 26.99
C THR A 148 -14.74 0.81 25.58
N VAL A 149 -14.88 -0.05 24.57
CA VAL A 149 -14.70 0.36 23.16
C VAL A 149 -15.76 1.39 22.80
N LYS A 150 -15.32 2.56 22.31
CA LYS A 150 -16.19 3.61 21.76
C LYS A 150 -16.54 3.27 20.31
N PHE A 151 -15.53 2.93 19.51
CA PHE A 151 -15.69 2.30 18.19
C PHE A 151 -14.40 1.56 17.80
N ALA A 152 -14.54 0.64 16.84
CA ALA A 152 -13.42 -0.05 16.22
C ALA A 152 -13.56 -0.02 14.70
N ARG A 153 -12.46 0.26 14.00
CA ARG A 153 -12.42 0.46 12.56
C ARG A 153 -11.31 -0.34 11.93
N LEU A 154 -11.66 -1.14 10.93
CA LEU A 154 -10.74 -2.01 10.20
C LEU A 154 -10.43 -1.39 8.84
N TYR A 155 -9.15 -1.37 8.47
CA TYR A 155 -8.68 -0.86 7.19
C TYR A 155 -7.97 -1.97 6.42
N VAL A 156 -8.40 -2.21 5.18
CA VAL A 156 -7.74 -3.10 4.23
C VAL A 156 -6.99 -2.26 3.22
N TYR A 157 -5.66 -2.31 3.28
CA TYR A 157 -4.76 -1.62 2.37
C TYR A 157 -4.45 -2.54 1.20
N TRP A 158 -4.94 -2.20 0.00
CA TRP A 158 -4.80 -3.03 -1.19
C TRP A 158 -4.17 -2.26 -2.34
N THR A 159 -3.48 -2.99 -3.20
CA THR A 159 -2.69 -2.43 -4.30
C THR A 159 -2.52 -3.45 -5.44
N TRP A 160 -1.92 -3.02 -6.55
CA TRP A 160 -1.60 -3.84 -7.72
C TRP A 160 -2.79 -4.67 -8.26
N SER A 161 -4.02 -4.15 -8.20
CA SER A 161 -5.19 -4.91 -8.64
C SER A 161 -5.34 -4.90 -10.17
N ALA A 162 -5.34 -6.09 -10.79
CA ALA A 162 -5.30 -6.20 -12.24
C ALA A 162 -5.70 -7.59 -12.75
N GLU A 163 -6.02 -7.67 -14.04
CA GLU A 163 -6.06 -8.92 -14.80
C GLU A 163 -5.05 -8.84 -15.95
N GLY A 164 -4.03 -9.71 -15.91
CA GLY A 164 -2.88 -9.60 -16.81
C GLY A 164 -2.13 -8.28 -16.62
N ILE A 165 -2.20 -7.41 -17.64
CA ILE A 165 -1.62 -6.05 -17.65
C ILE A 165 -2.66 -4.93 -17.62
N THR A 166 -3.94 -5.28 -17.41
CA THR A 166 -5.05 -4.33 -17.36
C THR A 166 -5.46 -4.13 -15.92
N GLY A 167 -5.38 -2.89 -15.42
CA GLY A 167 -5.85 -2.56 -14.07
C GLY A 167 -7.34 -2.77 -13.93
N ARG A 168 -7.74 -3.41 -12.84
CA ARG A 168 -9.12 -3.74 -12.50
C ARG A 168 -9.31 -3.45 -11.02
N TYR A 169 -10.43 -2.86 -10.63
CA TYR A 169 -10.75 -2.71 -9.22
C TYR A 169 -11.03 -4.09 -8.61
N PRO A 170 -10.58 -4.35 -7.38
CA PRO A 170 -10.73 -5.67 -6.79
C PRO A 170 -12.19 -5.95 -6.43
N GLU A 171 -12.59 -7.20 -6.60
CA GLU A 171 -13.85 -7.73 -6.07
C GLU A 171 -13.47 -8.63 -4.89
N MET A 172 -13.83 -8.23 -3.67
CA MET A 172 -13.38 -8.91 -2.46
C MET A 172 -14.55 -9.15 -1.52
N ASN A 173 -14.54 -10.30 -0.85
CA ASN A 173 -15.42 -10.56 0.28
C ASN A 173 -14.58 -10.53 1.57
N LEU A 174 -15.02 -9.76 2.56
CA LEU A 174 -14.36 -9.69 3.86
C LEU A 174 -15.23 -10.37 4.91
N SER A 175 -14.60 -11.19 5.74
CA SER A 175 -15.18 -11.62 7.02
C SER A 175 -14.32 -11.20 8.19
N PHE A 176 -14.97 -10.72 9.26
CA PHE A 176 -14.34 -10.37 10.52
C PHE A 176 -14.93 -11.24 11.62
N ASN A 177 -14.08 -12.04 12.27
CA ASN A 177 -14.48 -13.10 13.20
C ASN A 177 -15.51 -14.08 12.63
N GLY A 178 -15.47 -14.32 11.32
CA GLY A 178 -16.39 -15.21 10.61
C GLY A 178 -17.70 -14.55 10.16
N GLU A 179 -17.92 -13.28 10.49
CA GLU A 179 -19.09 -12.51 10.05
C GLU A 179 -18.75 -11.72 8.80
N SER A 180 -19.56 -11.85 7.75
CA SER A 180 -19.36 -11.16 6.47
C SER A 180 -19.68 -9.68 6.62
N LEU A 181 -18.81 -8.81 6.11
CA LEU A 181 -18.99 -7.36 6.16
C LEU A 181 -18.78 -6.71 4.80
N GLU A 182 -19.58 -5.68 4.53
CA GLU A 182 -19.37 -4.75 3.42
C GLU A 182 -18.56 -3.54 3.92
N PRO A 183 -17.71 -2.94 3.07
CA PRO A 183 -16.99 -1.73 3.44
C PRO A 183 -17.98 -0.59 3.69
N GLU A 184 -17.76 0.17 4.77
CA GLU A 184 -18.51 1.40 5.01
C GLU A 184 -18.05 2.50 4.04
N ARG A 185 -16.73 2.57 3.79
CA ARG A 185 -16.11 3.48 2.82
C ARG A 185 -15.03 2.78 2.00
N GLU A 186 -14.97 3.15 0.72
CA GLU A 186 -13.93 2.71 -0.21
C GLU A 186 -13.20 3.93 -0.77
N TYR A 187 -11.90 3.98 -0.55
CA TYR A 187 -11.02 5.00 -1.10
C TYR A 187 -10.13 4.36 -2.13
N SER A 188 -10.02 4.96 -3.31
CA SER A 188 -9.14 4.43 -4.34
C SER A 188 -8.56 5.51 -5.23
N ASP A 189 -7.38 5.19 -5.72
CA ASP A 189 -6.70 6.00 -6.70
C ASP A 189 -6.02 5.15 -7.75
N ARG A 190 -5.68 5.81 -8.85
CA ARG A 190 -5.22 5.17 -10.07
C ARG A 190 -4.48 6.19 -10.92
N LYS A 191 -3.24 5.84 -11.28
CA LYS A 191 -2.38 6.51 -12.26
C LYS A 191 -3.11 7.18 -13.43
N GLY A 192 -3.99 6.46 -14.12
CA GLY A 192 -4.89 6.99 -15.17
C GLY A 192 -4.33 6.99 -16.59
N TRP A 193 -3.14 6.42 -16.85
CA TRP A 193 -2.54 6.43 -18.19
C TRP A 193 -1.51 5.32 -18.44
N GLY A 194 -1.35 4.98 -19.72
CA GLY A 194 -0.36 4.01 -20.21
C GLY A 194 -0.59 2.58 -19.72
N ILE A 195 0.45 1.75 -19.82
CA ILE A 195 0.44 0.40 -19.24
C ILE A 195 0.69 0.45 -17.73
N TYR A 196 0.33 -0.63 -17.03
CA TYR A 196 0.41 -0.73 -15.57
C TYR A 196 -0.39 0.37 -14.85
N ASP A 197 -1.48 0.79 -15.46
CA ASP A 197 -2.48 1.66 -14.87
C ASP A 197 -3.35 0.83 -13.92
N TYR A 198 -2.80 0.45 -12.77
CA TYR A 198 -3.45 -0.41 -11.78
C TYR A 198 -3.99 0.44 -10.63
N PRO A 199 -5.24 0.25 -10.22
CA PRO A 199 -5.74 0.94 -9.04
C PRO A 199 -5.08 0.41 -7.76
N THR A 200 -5.09 1.27 -6.76
CA THR A 200 -4.71 1.02 -5.37
C THR A 200 -5.76 1.65 -4.45
N GLY A 201 -5.87 1.21 -3.20
CA GLY A 201 -6.90 1.76 -2.32
C GLY A 201 -6.85 1.33 -0.86
N THR A 202 -7.82 1.86 -0.12
CA THR A 202 -8.12 1.52 1.26
C THR A 202 -9.61 1.25 1.38
N TRP A 203 -9.99 0.07 1.84
CA TRP A 203 -11.39 -0.20 2.23
C TRP A 203 -11.50 -0.14 3.75
N ALA A 204 -12.48 0.62 4.24
CA ALA A 204 -12.68 0.88 5.67
C ALA A 204 -14.02 0.30 6.15
N TYR A 205 -13.98 -0.41 7.26
CA TYR A 205 -15.12 -1.15 7.83
C TYR A 205 -15.37 -0.73 9.27
N ASP A 206 -16.64 -0.54 9.64
CA ASP A 206 -17.04 -0.50 11.04
C ASP A 206 -17.08 -1.93 11.60
N VAL A 207 -16.22 -2.20 12.60
CA VAL A 207 -16.16 -3.49 13.29
C VAL A 207 -16.48 -3.35 14.78
N SER A 208 -17.07 -2.21 15.19
CA SER A 208 -17.32 -1.87 16.59
C SER A 208 -18.14 -2.94 17.33
N THR A 209 -19.17 -3.49 16.67
CA THR A 209 -20.04 -4.52 17.24
C THR A 209 -19.33 -5.86 17.47
N TYR A 210 -18.21 -6.08 16.78
CA TYR A 210 -17.43 -7.32 16.84
C TYR A 210 -16.17 -7.22 17.71
N VAL A 211 -15.86 -6.02 18.22
CA VAL A 211 -14.72 -5.74 19.09
C VAL A 211 -15.22 -5.22 20.45
N PRO A 212 -15.71 -6.11 21.34
CA PRO A 212 -16.27 -5.69 22.64
C PRO A 212 -15.20 -5.27 23.65
N GLY A 213 -13.91 -5.52 23.39
CA GLY A 213 -12.81 -5.23 24.30
C GLY A 213 -11.52 -5.95 23.90
N SER A 214 -10.68 -6.26 24.89
CA SER A 214 -9.47 -7.09 24.70
C SER A 214 -9.80 -8.46 24.13
N GLY A 215 -8.97 -8.96 23.21
CA GLY A 215 -9.21 -10.25 22.57
C GLY A 215 -8.32 -10.48 21.36
N THR A 216 -8.59 -11.61 20.70
CA THR A 216 -7.98 -11.97 19.42
C THR A 216 -9.06 -11.90 18.35
N PHE A 217 -8.81 -11.11 17.31
CA PHE A 217 -9.73 -10.87 16.20
C PHE A 217 -9.11 -11.39 14.91
N LYS A 218 -9.91 -12.02 14.06
CA LYS A 218 -9.47 -12.57 12.77
C LYS A 218 -10.17 -11.84 11.63
N THR A 219 -9.40 -11.44 10.63
CA THR A 219 -9.89 -10.95 9.35
C THR A 219 -9.52 -11.95 8.27
N ASP A 220 -10.48 -12.33 7.41
CA ASP A 220 -10.24 -13.10 6.19
C ASP A 220 -10.77 -12.30 4.99
N ILE A 221 -9.95 -12.15 3.96
CA ILE A 221 -10.28 -11.41 2.72
C ILE A 221 -10.10 -12.36 1.55
N GLU A 222 -11.19 -12.66 0.86
CA GLU A 222 -11.21 -13.51 -0.34
C GLU A 222 -11.30 -12.62 -1.58
N ASN A 223 -10.46 -12.87 -2.59
CA ASN A 223 -10.68 -12.32 -3.93
C ASN A 223 -11.78 -13.15 -4.61
N ILE A 224 -12.90 -12.53 -4.96
CA ILE A 224 -14.05 -13.20 -5.59
C ILE A 224 -14.23 -12.82 -7.07
N GLY A 225 -13.26 -12.11 -7.64
CA GLY A 225 -13.34 -11.61 -9.00
C GLY A 225 -13.46 -12.71 -10.05
N SER A 226 -14.34 -12.52 -11.02
CA SER A 226 -14.51 -13.47 -12.13
C SER A 226 -13.33 -13.45 -13.10
N GLY A 227 -12.89 -14.63 -13.56
CA GLY A 227 -11.76 -14.79 -14.48
C GLY A 227 -10.46 -15.12 -13.76
N THR A 228 -9.39 -14.38 -14.06
CA THR A 228 -8.08 -14.50 -13.42
C THR A 228 -7.51 -13.17 -12.87
N PRO A 229 -8.34 -12.25 -12.31
CA PRO A 229 -7.80 -11.04 -11.70
C PRO A 229 -6.98 -11.37 -10.45
N TYR A 230 -6.04 -10.51 -10.09
CA TYR A 230 -5.33 -10.57 -8.82
C TYR A 230 -5.41 -9.22 -8.12
N VAL A 231 -5.26 -9.25 -6.79
CA VAL A 231 -5.06 -8.09 -5.93
C VAL A 231 -3.91 -8.41 -4.97
N CYS A 232 -3.15 -7.40 -4.58
CA CYS A 232 -2.19 -7.51 -3.49
C CYS A 232 -2.70 -6.71 -2.29
N PHE A 233 -2.33 -7.13 -1.09
CA PHE A 233 -2.62 -6.43 0.15
C PHE A 233 -1.31 -5.96 0.77
N ASP A 234 -1.21 -4.66 1.03
CA ASP A 234 -0.11 -4.08 1.80
C ASP A 234 -0.32 -4.34 3.30
N GLY A 235 -1.55 -4.55 3.76
CA GLY A 235 -1.82 -5.03 5.11
C GLY A 235 -3.26 -4.79 5.57
N VAL A 236 -3.56 -5.17 6.82
CA VAL A 236 -4.83 -4.86 7.48
C VAL A 236 -4.57 -4.18 8.83
N GLY A 237 -5.05 -2.94 8.97
CA GLY A 237 -4.96 -2.17 10.20
C GLY A 237 -6.25 -2.24 11.01
N LEU A 238 -6.16 -2.36 12.33
CA LEU A 238 -7.28 -2.26 13.26
C LEU A 238 -7.05 -1.06 14.19
N LEU A 239 -7.94 -0.08 14.10
CA LEU A 239 -8.01 1.10 14.94
C LEU A 239 -9.11 0.92 15.98
N ILE A 240 -8.82 1.24 17.25
CA ILE A 240 -9.81 1.20 18.33
C ILE A 240 -9.67 2.47 19.14
N VAL A 241 -10.78 3.19 19.29
CA VAL A 241 -10.92 4.26 20.27
C VAL A 241 -11.74 3.71 21.43
N TYR A 242 -11.27 3.92 22.65
CA TYR A 242 -11.94 3.42 23.85
C TYR A 242 -12.04 4.49 24.91
N THR A 243 -13.04 4.38 25.77
CA THR A 243 -13.12 5.14 27.03
C THR A 243 -12.43 4.37 28.14
N ASP A 244 -11.79 5.09 29.05
CA ASP A 244 -11.22 4.56 30.29
C ASP A 244 -11.52 5.58 31.41
N PRO A 245 -12.22 5.20 32.50
CA PRO A 245 -12.49 6.10 33.63
C PRO A 245 -11.24 6.74 34.24
N ASN A 246 -10.07 6.11 34.10
CA ASN A 246 -8.77 6.62 34.54
C ASN A 246 -7.90 7.12 33.37
N GLY A 247 -8.46 7.14 32.16
CA GLY A 247 -7.81 7.55 30.93
C GLY A 247 -7.60 9.05 30.84
N LYS A 248 -6.88 9.45 29.79
CA LYS A 248 -6.57 10.84 29.49
C LYS A 248 -7.76 11.50 28.81
N TYR A 249 -7.93 12.80 29.03
CA TYR A 249 -8.83 13.58 28.20
C TYR A 249 -8.14 13.84 26.88
N MET A 250 -8.69 13.31 25.80
CA MET A 250 -8.14 13.48 24.46
C MET A 250 -9.19 14.02 23.49
N GLU A 251 -8.71 14.75 22.51
CA GLU A 251 -9.41 15.05 21.26
C GLU A 251 -8.66 14.38 20.13
N TYR A 252 -9.37 13.80 19.17
CA TYR A 252 -8.75 13.09 18.06
C TYR A 252 -9.32 13.46 16.70
N TRP A 253 -8.51 13.28 15.66
CA TRP A 253 -8.93 13.32 14.25
C TRP A 253 -8.45 12.05 13.57
N ILE A 254 -9.32 11.45 12.76
CA ILE A 254 -9.03 10.27 11.97
C ILE A 254 -9.27 10.61 10.50
N GLY A 255 -8.17 10.74 9.78
CA GLY A 255 -8.13 10.93 8.33
C GLY A 255 -7.94 9.59 7.64
N GLU A 256 -8.70 9.38 6.57
CA GLU A 256 -8.74 8.14 5.78
C GLU A 256 -8.69 8.45 4.30
N GLY A 257 -8.05 7.59 3.52
CA GLY A 257 -8.04 7.72 2.08
C GLY A 257 -7.09 6.75 1.40
N ALA A 258 -6.81 7.04 0.14
CA ALA A 258 -5.75 6.42 -0.63
C ALA A 258 -5.42 7.37 -1.78
N GLU A 259 -4.23 7.96 -1.74
CA GLU A 259 -3.73 8.89 -2.75
C GLU A 259 -2.47 8.29 -3.39
N GLU A 260 -2.50 7.94 -4.66
CA GLU A 260 -1.38 7.27 -5.33
C GLU A 260 -0.35 8.31 -5.79
N LEU A 261 0.75 8.50 -5.06
CA LEU A 261 1.76 9.51 -5.43
C LEU A 261 2.98 8.88 -6.10
N ASN A 262 3.56 9.54 -7.11
CA ASN A 262 4.86 9.14 -7.65
C ASN A 262 5.69 10.31 -8.17
N SER A 263 6.82 10.59 -7.53
CA SER A 263 7.74 11.67 -7.91
C SER A 263 9.13 11.19 -8.30
N GLN A 264 9.27 9.92 -8.70
CA GLN A 264 10.55 9.36 -9.14
C GLN A 264 11.14 10.13 -10.32
N MET A 265 12.47 10.29 -10.29
CA MET A 265 13.23 11.08 -11.25
C MET A 265 14.22 10.22 -12.02
N ASP A 266 14.51 10.59 -13.27
CA ASP A 266 15.61 10.02 -14.03
C ASP A 266 16.97 10.57 -13.55
N GLU A 267 18.07 10.08 -14.14
CA GLU A 267 19.43 10.51 -13.79
C GLU A 267 19.73 11.99 -14.09
N ASN A 268 18.90 12.63 -14.92
CA ASN A 268 19.01 14.04 -15.30
C ASN A 268 18.08 14.95 -14.49
N GLY A 269 17.30 14.39 -13.56
CA GLY A 269 16.35 15.12 -12.72
C GLY A 269 14.99 15.40 -13.39
N ASN A 270 14.64 14.68 -14.45
CA ASN A 270 13.31 14.78 -15.07
C ASN A 270 12.33 13.80 -14.41
N PRO A 271 11.06 14.18 -14.19
CA PRO A 271 10.03 13.27 -13.70
C PRO A 271 9.86 12.05 -14.61
N LEU A 272 9.98 10.84 -14.05
CA LEU A 272 9.72 9.58 -14.78
C LEU A 272 8.22 9.38 -15.05
N TYR A 273 7.37 9.93 -14.19
CA TYR A 273 5.93 9.70 -14.19
C TYR A 273 5.13 11.01 -14.27
N TYR A 274 5.70 12.04 -14.89
CA TYR A 274 5.06 13.34 -15.14
C TYR A 274 4.56 14.08 -13.88
N ALA A 275 5.03 13.69 -12.70
CA ALA A 275 4.76 14.34 -11.43
C ALA A 275 6.08 14.61 -10.71
N SER A 276 6.22 15.82 -10.19
CA SER A 276 7.40 16.26 -9.44
C SER A 276 7.08 16.37 -7.95
N PRO A 277 8.08 16.40 -7.04
CA PRO A 277 7.83 16.39 -5.60
C PRO A 277 6.88 17.49 -5.10
N ASN A 278 6.87 18.67 -5.72
CA ASN A 278 5.96 19.76 -5.36
C ASN A 278 4.51 19.53 -5.82
N GLN A 279 4.27 18.55 -6.69
CA GLN A 279 2.95 18.13 -7.13
C GLN A 279 2.47 16.89 -6.37
N THR A 280 3.32 16.22 -5.60
CA THR A 280 2.99 15.02 -4.82
C THR A 280 2.85 15.32 -3.34
N ILE A 281 2.08 16.37 -3.01
CA ILE A 281 1.81 16.81 -1.64
C ILE A 281 0.34 16.51 -1.30
N CYS A 282 0.09 15.40 -0.61
CA CYS A 282 -1.22 15.01 -0.14
C CYS A 282 -1.55 15.73 1.18
N GLU A 283 -2.73 16.33 1.28
CA GLU A 283 -3.24 16.80 2.56
C GLU A 283 -3.83 15.62 3.34
N MET A 284 -3.22 15.33 4.49
CA MET A 284 -3.64 14.22 5.34
C MET A 284 -4.68 14.65 6.39
N LEU A 285 -4.48 15.82 7.01
CA LEU A 285 -5.40 16.40 7.99
C LEU A 285 -5.29 17.93 7.99
N ARG A 286 -6.41 18.60 8.29
CA ARG A 286 -6.46 20.05 8.56
C ARG A 286 -7.18 20.36 9.88
N PRO A 287 -6.61 19.95 11.04
CA PRO A 287 -7.32 20.02 12.31
C PRO A 287 -7.34 21.46 12.87
N THR A 288 -8.46 21.85 13.48
CA THR A 288 -8.57 23.10 14.23
C THR A 288 -8.42 22.82 15.71
N LEU A 289 -7.42 23.43 16.36
CA LEU A 289 -7.05 23.12 17.73
C LEU A 289 -7.26 24.30 18.68
N GLN A 290 -7.63 23.99 19.92
CA GLN A 290 -7.60 24.94 21.03
C GLN A 290 -6.43 24.62 21.96
N PHE A 291 -5.66 25.65 22.32
CA PHE A 291 -4.53 25.54 23.25
C PHE A 291 -4.89 26.16 24.62
N PRO A 292 -4.25 25.74 25.73
CA PRO A 292 -3.12 24.81 25.80
C PRO A 292 -3.49 23.33 25.66
N VAL A 293 -2.53 22.53 25.16
CA VAL A 293 -2.61 21.06 25.10
C VAL A 293 -1.38 20.46 25.79
N ARG A 294 -1.51 19.27 26.38
CA ARG A 294 -0.42 18.61 27.10
C ARG A 294 0.58 17.92 26.17
N SER A 295 0.04 17.17 25.21
CA SER A 295 0.78 16.41 24.18
C SER A 295 -0.07 16.31 22.91
N ALA A 296 0.56 16.00 21.79
CA ALA A 296 -0.11 15.73 20.52
C ALA A 296 0.66 14.67 19.73
N THR A 297 0.13 13.45 19.72
CA THR A 297 0.73 12.32 19.00
C THR A 297 0.07 12.18 17.63
N LEU A 298 0.88 12.16 16.57
CA LEU A 298 0.45 11.94 15.20
C LEU A 298 0.88 10.54 14.73
N TRP A 299 -0.05 9.82 14.12
CA TRP A 299 0.17 8.59 13.38
C TRP A 299 0.03 8.86 11.90
N THR A 300 0.92 8.31 11.08
CA THR A 300 0.77 8.28 9.61
C THR A 300 0.88 6.85 9.11
N ILE A 301 0.05 6.50 8.15
CA ILE A 301 -0.03 5.17 7.56
C ILE A 301 0.10 5.33 6.04
N ILE A 302 1.21 4.82 5.50
CA ILE A 302 1.61 5.00 4.11
C ILE A 302 1.86 3.64 3.48
N GLN A 303 1.09 3.26 2.46
CA GLN A 303 1.33 2.03 1.72
C GLN A 303 2.51 2.24 0.75
N SER A 304 3.31 1.18 0.56
CA SER A 304 4.41 1.12 -0.40
C SER A 304 5.48 2.23 -0.31
N GLY A 305 5.53 2.99 0.79
CA GLY A 305 6.30 4.23 0.86
C GLY A 305 7.77 4.11 1.24
N ASN A 306 8.30 2.91 1.51
CA ASN A 306 9.60 2.62 2.14
C ASN A 306 10.81 3.30 1.46
N TRP A 307 10.95 4.59 1.77
CA TRP A 307 11.87 5.55 1.19
C TRP A 307 12.03 6.73 2.15
N GLU A 308 13.21 6.84 2.77
CA GLU A 308 13.45 7.76 3.87
C GLU A 308 13.39 9.24 3.47
N ASP A 309 13.46 9.54 2.18
CA ASP A 309 13.37 10.92 1.67
C ASP A 309 11.93 11.44 1.62
N ASN A 310 10.91 10.58 1.78
CA ASN A 310 9.51 11.02 1.92
C ASN A 310 9.34 11.89 3.19
N ILE A 311 8.53 12.94 3.08
CA ILE A 311 8.46 14.02 4.07
C ILE A 311 7.05 14.15 4.63
N LEU A 312 6.92 14.15 5.95
CA LEU A 312 5.75 14.70 6.64
C LEU A 312 5.96 16.20 6.84
N LEU A 313 4.93 17.02 6.56
CA LEU A 313 4.93 18.45 6.85
C LEU A 313 3.87 18.78 7.88
N VAL A 314 4.27 19.38 9.02
CA VAL A 314 3.34 19.91 10.03
C VAL A 314 3.51 21.42 10.13
N ASN A 315 2.50 22.17 9.67
CA ASN A 315 2.54 23.63 9.57
C ASN A 315 3.81 24.15 8.85
N GLY A 316 4.25 23.44 7.81
CA GLY A 316 5.46 23.76 7.05
C GLY A 316 6.79 23.30 7.66
N ASN A 317 6.78 22.66 8.85
CA ASN A 317 7.97 22.01 9.40
C ASN A 317 8.12 20.61 8.79
N GLU A 318 9.30 20.30 8.29
CA GLU A 318 9.59 19.06 7.58
C GLU A 318 10.10 17.95 8.51
N PHE A 319 9.62 16.73 8.25
CA PHE A 319 9.93 15.53 9.00
C PHE A 319 10.26 14.38 8.04
N PRO A 320 11.54 14.17 7.70
CA PRO A 320 11.95 13.04 6.87
C PRO A 320 11.93 11.72 7.67
N GLY A 321 12.13 10.61 6.96
CA GLY A 321 12.30 9.28 7.57
C GLY A 321 11.02 8.65 8.15
N ILE A 322 9.86 9.23 7.84
CA ILE A 322 8.54 8.66 8.21
C ILE A 322 8.27 7.33 7.49
N CYS A 323 8.85 7.13 6.31
CA CYS A 323 8.77 5.87 5.57
C CYS A 323 10.12 5.16 5.59
N ASN A 324 10.30 4.25 6.54
CA ASN A 324 11.56 3.54 6.78
C ASN A 324 11.43 2.01 6.64
N GLY A 325 10.34 1.55 6.02
CA GLY A 325 9.99 0.15 5.82
C GLY A 325 9.56 -0.55 7.09
N LYS A 326 8.87 0.17 8.01
CA LYS A 326 8.34 -0.41 9.24
C LYS A 326 6.83 -0.19 9.35
N PRO A 327 6.04 -1.21 9.72
CA PRO A 327 6.47 -2.51 10.24
C PRO A 327 7.16 -3.44 9.23
N TYR A 328 6.98 -3.22 7.93
CA TYR A 328 7.67 -3.94 6.85
C TYR A 328 7.70 -3.09 5.56
N PRO A 329 8.47 -3.49 4.52
CA PRO A 329 8.74 -2.65 3.35
C PRO A 329 7.56 -2.10 2.57
N ASP A 330 6.40 -2.74 2.61
CA ASP A 330 5.22 -2.37 1.81
C ASP A 330 4.17 -1.60 2.63
N LEU A 331 4.37 -1.42 3.93
CA LEU A 331 3.50 -0.61 4.78
C LEU A 331 4.33 0.12 5.84
N ASP A 332 4.29 1.44 5.77
CA ASP A 332 4.95 2.33 6.71
C ASP A 332 3.96 2.92 7.72
N ILE A 333 4.30 2.76 9.00
CA ILE A 333 3.60 3.38 10.12
C ILE A 333 4.60 4.17 10.94
N ASP A 334 4.37 5.47 11.00
CA ASP A 334 5.13 6.39 11.84
C ASP A 334 4.23 6.96 12.93
N THR A 335 4.75 7.00 14.16
CA THR A 335 4.08 7.59 15.33
C THR A 335 5.06 8.55 16.00
N ARG A 336 4.65 9.80 16.19
CA ARG A 336 5.53 10.81 16.80
C ARG A 336 4.76 11.89 17.55
N GLU A 337 5.47 12.52 18.47
CA GLU A 337 4.98 13.71 19.17
C GLU A 337 5.21 14.96 18.33
N VAL A 338 4.15 15.75 18.11
CA VAL A 338 4.12 16.92 17.22
C VAL A 338 3.61 18.20 17.87
N LYS A 339 3.29 18.22 19.18
CA LYS A 339 2.71 19.40 19.85
C LYS A 339 3.45 20.71 19.56
N ASP A 340 4.77 20.69 19.62
CA ASP A 340 5.60 21.90 19.48
C ASP A 340 5.54 22.52 18.07
N TYR A 341 4.94 21.80 17.10
CA TYR A 341 4.74 22.23 15.72
C TYR A 341 3.29 22.58 15.40
N LEU A 342 2.39 22.41 16.37
CA LEU A 342 0.98 22.76 16.28
C LEU A 342 0.71 24.13 16.90
N LYS A 343 -0.41 24.74 16.51
CA LYS A 343 -0.84 26.07 16.96
C LYS A 343 -2.34 26.11 17.22
N SER A 344 -2.77 27.11 18.00
CA SER A 344 -4.20 27.39 18.15
C SER A 344 -4.80 27.82 16.80
N GLY A 345 -6.03 27.38 16.52
CA GLY A 345 -6.68 27.55 15.24
C GLY A 345 -6.36 26.42 14.26
N GLU A 346 -6.47 26.71 12.97
CA GLU A 346 -6.26 25.73 11.90
C GLU A 346 -4.78 25.33 11.77
N ASN A 347 -4.54 24.02 11.62
CA ASN A 347 -3.24 23.42 11.37
C ASN A 347 -3.26 22.67 10.04
N SER A 348 -2.09 22.46 9.45
CA SER A 348 -1.93 21.67 8.23
C SER A 348 -0.96 20.52 8.47
N ILE A 349 -1.40 19.30 8.12
CA ILE A 349 -0.63 18.07 8.18
C ILE A 349 -0.65 17.45 6.78
N LEU A 350 0.51 17.41 6.14
CA LEU A 350 0.67 17.00 4.75
C LEU A 350 1.70 15.87 4.63
N PHE A 351 1.57 15.03 3.62
CA PHE A 351 2.59 14.08 3.19
C PHE A 351 3.13 14.47 1.83
N GLN A 352 4.44 14.35 1.62
CA GLN A 352 5.08 14.57 0.34
C GLN A 352 5.90 13.35 -0.08
N ALA A 353 5.57 12.78 -1.24
CA ALA A 353 6.42 11.78 -1.88
C ALA A 353 7.62 12.48 -2.53
N VAL A 354 8.85 12.04 -2.24
CA VAL A 354 10.08 12.65 -2.78
C VAL A 354 10.96 11.60 -3.43
N GLY A 355 10.94 11.57 -4.77
CA GLY A 355 11.71 10.59 -5.54
C GLY A 355 11.20 9.16 -5.39
N ASP A 356 9.93 8.98 -5.02
CA ASP A 356 9.35 7.70 -4.64
C ASP A 356 7.90 7.54 -5.11
N TYR A 357 7.42 6.29 -5.06
CA TYR A 357 6.01 5.92 -5.13
C TYR A 357 5.48 5.66 -3.70
N ALA A 358 4.37 6.27 -3.31
CA ALA A 358 3.79 6.07 -1.99
C ALA A 358 2.28 6.30 -2.02
N VAL A 359 1.55 5.62 -1.14
CA VAL A 359 0.10 5.79 -1.00
C VAL A 359 -0.25 6.23 0.42
N PRO A 360 -0.36 7.53 0.72
CA PRO A 360 -0.89 7.99 2.00
C PRO A 360 -2.31 7.49 2.18
N SER A 361 -2.55 6.78 3.29
CA SER A 361 -3.82 6.06 3.49
C SER A 361 -4.50 6.30 4.82
N GLY A 362 -3.77 6.79 5.82
CA GLY A 362 -4.36 7.12 7.11
C GLY A 362 -3.53 8.13 7.89
N SER A 363 -4.21 8.93 8.69
CA SER A 363 -3.60 9.89 9.60
C SER A 363 -4.42 10.01 10.88
N PHE A 364 -3.82 9.76 12.04
CA PHE A 364 -4.51 9.89 13.32
C PHE A 364 -3.80 10.92 14.19
N LEU A 365 -4.44 12.04 14.46
CA LEU A 365 -3.95 13.01 15.43
C LEU A 365 -4.67 12.80 16.76
N VAL A 366 -3.92 12.61 17.84
CA VAL A 366 -4.43 12.47 19.21
C VAL A 366 -3.82 13.57 20.08
N VAL A 367 -4.66 14.45 20.62
CA VAL A 367 -4.26 15.60 21.42
C VAL A 367 -4.73 15.41 22.86
N GLU A 368 -3.82 15.45 23.82
CA GLU A 368 -4.13 15.36 25.24
C GLU A 368 -4.47 16.74 25.82
N LYS A 369 -5.61 16.85 26.52
CA LYS A 369 -6.11 18.06 27.17
C LYS A 369 -6.15 17.92 28.70
N ASP A 370 -6.30 19.06 29.38
CA ASP A 370 -6.47 19.09 30.84
C ASP A 370 -7.84 18.55 31.29
N SER A 371 -8.87 18.77 30.48
CA SER A 371 -10.25 18.32 30.67
C SER A 371 -10.97 18.25 29.32
N LEU A 372 -12.09 17.52 29.27
CA LEU A 372 -13.08 17.73 28.20
C LEU A 372 -13.73 19.08 28.46
N THR A 373 -13.55 20.03 27.56
CA THR A 373 -14.36 21.25 27.55
C THR A 373 -15.62 20.92 26.75
N GLU A 374 -16.80 21.11 27.33
CA GLU A 374 -18.06 21.05 26.58
C GLU A 374 -18.00 22.12 25.48
N GLU A 375 -17.75 21.73 24.24
CA GLU A 375 -18.14 22.58 23.12
C GLU A 375 -19.66 22.57 23.09
N ALA A 376 -20.24 23.59 23.72
CA ALA A 376 -21.67 23.82 23.74
C ALA A 376 -22.22 23.79 22.30
N GLN A 377 -23.29 23.02 22.13
CA GLN A 377 -24.14 23.03 20.94
C GLN A 377 -24.44 24.47 20.52
N VAL A 378 -23.89 24.89 19.39
CA VAL A 378 -24.45 26.00 18.61
C VAL A 378 -25.26 25.36 17.48
N ASP A 379 -26.39 24.75 17.84
CA ASP A 379 -27.58 24.83 17.01
C ASP A 379 -28.83 24.49 17.82
N SER A 380 -29.93 25.21 17.57
CA SER A 380 -31.27 25.08 18.15
C SER A 380 -31.55 25.63 19.57
N GLN A 381 -31.37 26.93 19.80
CA GLN A 381 -32.35 27.71 20.59
C GLN A 381 -32.52 29.10 20.00
N ALA A 382 -33.26 29.18 18.90
CA ALA A 382 -33.84 30.43 18.41
C ALA A 382 -35.17 30.16 17.71
N GLU A 383 -36.12 29.50 18.39
CA GLU A 383 -37.53 29.49 17.99
C GLU A 383 -38.40 28.97 19.14
N ASP A 384 -38.53 29.76 20.21
CA ASP A 384 -39.75 29.70 21.03
C ASP A 384 -39.92 30.98 21.87
N VAL A 385 -40.30 32.09 21.23
CA VAL A 385 -41.13 33.12 21.87
C VAL A 385 -41.99 33.79 20.79
N GLN A 386 -43.15 33.21 20.49
CA GLN A 386 -44.42 33.96 20.41
C GLN A 386 -45.57 33.01 20.06
N ALA A 387 -46.10 32.35 21.08
CA ALA A 387 -47.49 31.92 21.09
C ALA A 387 -48.24 32.80 22.10
N SER A 388 -49.12 33.68 21.62
CA SER A 388 -50.41 33.96 22.26
C SER A 388 -51.27 34.87 21.39
N LEU A 389 -52.57 34.56 21.38
CA LEU A 389 -53.71 35.27 20.75
C LEU A 389 -53.88 34.91 19.26
N GLU A 390 -54.99 34.37 18.75
CA GLU A 390 -56.38 34.36 19.21
C GLU A 390 -57.21 33.27 18.48
N GLU A 391 -58.42 33.10 18.97
CA GLU A 391 -59.43 32.04 18.78
C GLU A 391 -60.08 31.86 17.37
N THR A 392 -60.41 30.59 17.09
CA THR A 392 -61.72 30.03 16.64
C THR A 392 -62.48 30.63 15.43
N SER A 393 -62.71 29.83 14.36
CA SER A 393 -64.07 29.38 13.93
C SER A 393 -64.08 28.57 12.60
N GLU A 394 -64.73 27.41 12.65
CA GLU A 394 -65.72 26.81 11.70
C GLU A 394 -65.62 26.96 10.15
N ASN A 395 -65.28 25.83 9.50
CA ASN A 395 -66.02 25.08 8.45
C ASN A 395 -66.38 25.74 7.07
N PRO A 396 -66.88 24.98 6.05
CA PRO A 396 -66.16 24.77 4.78
C PRO A 396 -66.90 25.27 3.53
N GLY A 397 -66.21 25.34 2.38
CA GLY A 397 -66.80 25.76 1.12
C GLY A 397 -66.14 25.11 -0.10
N THR A 398 -66.87 24.16 -0.69
CA THR A 398 -66.70 23.54 -2.01
C THR A 398 -66.63 24.54 -3.18
N SER A 399 -65.82 24.23 -4.20
CA SER A 399 -66.25 24.21 -5.61
C SER A 399 -65.11 23.73 -6.53
N ASP A 400 -65.32 22.54 -7.10
CA ASP A 400 -65.25 22.17 -8.51
C ASP A 400 -64.33 22.98 -9.44
N ILE A 401 -63.47 22.28 -10.20
CA ILE A 401 -63.70 22.02 -11.63
C ILE A 401 -62.68 20.98 -12.13
N GLU A 402 -63.25 20.01 -12.86
CA GLU A 402 -62.68 18.91 -13.63
C GLU A 402 -61.73 19.39 -14.76
N ASN A 403 -60.74 18.58 -15.18
CA ASN A 403 -60.95 17.50 -16.16
C ASN A 403 -59.64 17.00 -16.81
N SER A 404 -59.65 15.68 -17.09
CA SER A 404 -58.94 14.91 -18.14
C SER A 404 -57.41 14.92 -18.12
N GLY A 405 -56.73 13.79 -17.89
CA GLY A 405 -56.78 12.55 -18.70
C GLY A 405 -55.77 12.67 -19.87
N ASP A 406 -55.09 11.66 -20.37
CA ASP A 406 -54.92 10.24 -20.05
C ASP A 406 -53.62 9.79 -20.78
N GLU A 407 -53.13 8.61 -20.42
CA GLU A 407 -52.21 7.64 -21.08
C GLU A 407 -51.85 7.84 -22.60
N THR A 408 -50.80 7.29 -23.24
CA THR A 408 -49.92 6.11 -23.07
C THR A 408 -48.80 6.14 -24.14
N SER A 409 -47.71 5.38 -23.92
CA SER A 409 -46.98 4.49 -24.87
C SER A 409 -46.38 4.98 -26.21
N GLY A 410 -45.15 4.53 -26.52
CA GLY A 410 -44.71 4.37 -27.92
C GLY A 410 -43.19 4.31 -28.19
N ASP A 411 -42.69 3.09 -28.38
CA ASP A 411 -41.36 2.65 -28.85
C ASP A 411 -40.95 3.13 -30.27
N LYS A 412 -39.63 3.31 -30.52
CA LYS A 412 -38.85 2.74 -31.66
C LYS A 412 -37.45 3.37 -31.91
N THR A 413 -36.44 2.50 -31.82
CA THR A 413 -35.24 2.26 -32.68
C THR A 413 -34.75 3.28 -33.74
N GLU A 414 -33.41 3.48 -33.82
CA GLU A 414 -32.64 3.45 -35.09
C GLU A 414 -31.08 3.31 -34.92
N ASN A 415 -30.53 2.25 -35.54
CA ASN A 415 -29.32 2.09 -36.41
C ASN A 415 -27.85 2.45 -36.03
N THR A 416 -27.00 1.40 -36.20
CA THR A 416 -25.52 1.15 -36.29
C THR A 416 -24.68 2.04 -37.24
N PRO A 417 -23.31 1.99 -37.34
CA PRO A 417 -22.35 0.83 -37.43
C PRO A 417 -21.16 0.90 -36.42
N GLY A 418 -20.41 -0.14 -36.05
CA GLY A 418 -19.79 -1.21 -36.83
C GLY A 418 -18.31 -0.88 -37.12
N PHE A 419 -17.38 -1.24 -36.22
CA PHE A 419 -15.93 -1.27 -36.50
C PHE A 419 -15.25 -2.39 -35.70
N GLU A 420 -14.93 -3.48 -36.40
CA GLU A 420 -14.00 -4.50 -35.92
C GLU A 420 -12.56 -3.99 -36.06
N PHE A 421 -11.79 -4.03 -34.98
CA PHE A 421 -10.33 -3.97 -35.04
C PHE A 421 -9.76 -5.34 -34.66
N ILE A 422 -9.49 -6.17 -35.67
CA ILE A 422 -8.61 -7.33 -35.53
C ILE A 422 -7.18 -6.79 -35.42
N SER A 423 -6.70 -6.57 -34.20
CA SER A 423 -5.28 -6.30 -33.96
C SER A 423 -4.55 -7.63 -33.75
N THR A 424 -3.72 -7.95 -34.73
CA THR A 424 -2.90 -9.15 -34.76
C THR A 424 -1.89 -9.13 -33.61
N LEU A 425 -1.90 -10.20 -32.83
CA LEU A 425 -1.02 -10.51 -31.70
C LEU A 425 0.45 -10.57 -32.17
N VAL A 426 1.27 -9.60 -31.76
CA VAL A 426 2.74 -9.73 -31.83
C VAL A 426 3.21 -10.31 -30.50
N ILE A 427 3.59 -11.58 -30.53
CA ILE A 427 4.27 -12.27 -29.43
C ILE A 427 5.67 -11.68 -29.31
N ILE A 428 5.87 -10.75 -28.38
CA ILE A 428 7.21 -10.41 -27.89
C ILE A 428 7.51 -11.39 -26.75
N THR A 429 8.51 -12.22 -27.00
CA THR A 429 9.03 -13.21 -26.06
C THR A 429 9.53 -12.53 -24.79
N GLY A 430 9.12 -13.09 -23.65
CA GLY A 430 9.32 -12.53 -22.32
C GLY A 430 10.77 -12.20 -21.99
N GLY A 431 11.02 -10.90 -21.79
CA GLY A 431 12.12 -10.42 -20.98
C GLY A 431 11.70 -10.44 -19.52
N LYS A 432 12.44 -11.16 -18.66
CA LYS A 432 12.36 -11.04 -17.21
C LYS A 432 12.54 -9.57 -16.83
N LEU A 433 11.50 -8.94 -16.29
CA LEU A 433 11.66 -7.74 -15.47
C LEU A 433 12.33 -8.21 -14.17
N ALA A 434 13.64 -7.95 -14.09
CA ALA A 434 14.39 -8.17 -12.88
C ALA A 434 13.91 -7.17 -11.82
N ALA A 435 13.47 -7.68 -10.68
CA ALA A 435 13.35 -6.90 -9.45
C ALA A 435 14.66 -6.11 -9.26
N GLY A 436 14.55 -4.78 -9.27
CA GLY A 436 15.69 -3.89 -9.09
C GLY A 436 16.40 -4.25 -7.80
N HIS A 437 17.67 -4.62 -7.89
CA HIS A 437 18.54 -4.71 -6.73
C HIS A 437 18.66 -3.32 -6.11
N ARG A 438 17.89 -3.07 -5.05
CA ARG A 438 17.97 -1.89 -4.18
C ARG A 438 19.37 -1.89 -3.53
N LYS A 439 20.24 -0.98 -3.96
CA LYS A 439 21.55 -0.79 -3.32
C LYS A 439 21.36 -0.06 -2.00
N GLN A 440 21.51 -0.75 -0.88
CA GLN A 440 21.81 -0.12 0.40
C GLN A 440 23.13 0.66 0.28
N LYS A 441 23.06 2.00 0.28
CA LYS A 441 24.22 2.83 0.59
C LYS A 441 24.40 2.85 2.10
N THR A 442 25.21 1.93 2.62
CA THR A 442 25.81 2.09 3.94
C THR A 442 26.84 3.21 3.87
N ARG A 443 26.53 4.38 4.44
CA ARG A 443 27.55 5.40 4.74
C ARG A 443 28.26 5.01 6.04
N LYS A 444 29.59 5.00 5.97
CA LYS A 444 30.50 4.93 7.12
C LYS A 444 30.52 6.25 7.87
#